data_AF-A0AAU8BP64-F1
#
_entry.id   AF-A0AAU8BP64-F1
#
_cell.length_a   1.000
_cell.length_b   1.000
_cell.length_c   1.000
_cell.angle_alpha   90.00
_cell.angle_beta   90.00
_cell.angle_gamma   90.00
#
_symmetry.space_group_name_H-M   'P 1'
#
loop_
_entity.id
_entity.type
_entity.pdbx_description
1 polymer ?
#
loop_
_entity_poly.entity_id
_entity_poly.type
_entity_poly.pdbx_seq_one_letter_code
_entity_poly.pdbx_strand_id
1 'polypeptide(L)'
;MIDFDVLRSYMDNDEDIIAAVFMAFMEEHENGADKIQSLYNEQNWSELFITAHSLKGILASFGETKAVDKLEAIETATRGGDTPQLADIQFVIQELEVIKNQINEYLASMV
;
A
#
# COMPACT_ATOMS: atom_id res chain seq x y z
N MET A 1 6.53 -1.97 -5.42
CA MET A 1 7.22 -3.22 -5.03
C MET A 1 8.01 -3.00 -3.74
N ILE A 2 8.10 -4.02 -2.89
CA ILE A 2 8.88 -3.93 -1.63
C ILE A 2 10.38 -3.83 -1.94
N ASP A 3 11.07 -2.89 -1.28
CA ASP A 3 12.53 -2.85 -1.20
C ASP A 3 12.97 -3.56 0.07
N PHE A 4 13.37 -4.82 -0.06
CA PHE A 4 13.74 -5.66 1.07
C PHE A 4 15.04 -5.21 1.76
N ASP A 5 15.95 -4.53 1.06
CA ASP A 5 17.18 -4.03 1.67
C ASP A 5 16.86 -2.86 2.60
N VAL A 6 16.01 -1.94 2.13
CA VAL A 6 15.50 -0.83 2.93
C VAL A 6 14.66 -1.33 4.11
N LEU A 7 13.71 -2.24 3.86
CA LEU A 7 12.86 -2.81 4.90
C LEU A 7 13.69 -3.50 6.00
N ARG A 8 14.64 -4.36 5.62
CA ARG A 8 15.52 -5.03 6.60
C ARG A 8 16.34 -4.02 7.39
N SER A 9 16.85 -2.97 6.74
CA SER A 9 17.56 -1.91 7.44
C SER A 9 16.66 -1.16 8.45
N TYR A 10 15.38 -0.95 8.13
CA TYR A 10 14.43 -0.31 9.05
C TYR A 10 14.07 -1.20 10.25
N MET A 11 14.05 -2.52 10.06
CA MET A 11 13.71 -3.51 11.09
C MET A 11 14.96 -4.13 11.74
N ASP A 12 16.12 -3.52 11.61
CA ASP A 12 17.41 -3.97 12.17
C ASP A 12 17.77 -5.44 11.80
N ASN A 13 17.35 -5.88 10.62
CA ASN A 13 17.46 -7.25 10.09
C ASN A 13 16.73 -8.31 10.94
N ASP A 14 15.74 -7.91 11.73
CA ASP A 14 14.90 -8.81 12.51
C ASP A 14 13.76 -9.36 11.63
N GLU A 15 13.96 -10.59 11.14
CA GLU A 15 13.01 -11.24 10.23
C GLU A 15 11.67 -11.58 10.92
N ASP A 16 11.64 -11.75 12.26
CA ASP A 16 10.42 -11.98 13.02
C ASP A 16 9.58 -10.68 13.10
N ILE A 17 10.22 -9.53 13.29
CA ILE A 17 9.56 -8.22 13.22
C ILE A 17 9.02 -7.95 11.81
N ILE A 18 9.81 -8.23 10.77
CA ILE A 18 9.37 -8.08 9.38
C ILE A 18 8.13 -8.94 9.11
N ALA A 19 8.13 -10.20 9.55
CA ALA A 19 6.99 -11.09 9.42
C ALA A 19 5.75 -10.55 10.16
N ALA A 20 5.92 -10.05 11.39
CA ALA A 20 4.83 -9.47 12.16
C ALA A 20 4.19 -8.26 11.47
N VAL A 21 5.02 -7.37 10.91
CA VAL A 21 4.57 -6.20 10.16
C VAL A 21 3.83 -6.61 8.88
N PHE A 22 4.34 -7.60 8.15
CA PHE A 22 3.67 -8.14 6.98
C PHE A 22 2.33 -8.82 7.29
N MET A 23 2.26 -9.60 8.38
CA MET A 23 0.99 -10.19 8.83
C MET A 23 -0.04 -9.11 9.18
N ALA A 24 0.36 -8.06 9.89
CA ALA A 24 -0.52 -6.94 10.20
C ALA A 24 -1.00 -6.21 8.93
N PHE A 25 -0.10 -5.98 7.97
CA PHE A 25 -0.48 -5.41 6.67
C PHE A 25 -1.49 -6.27 5.92
N MET A 26 -1.29 -7.60 5.89
CA MET A 26 -2.23 -8.51 5.25
C MET A 26 -3.59 -8.48 5.96
N GLU A 27 -3.63 -8.51 7.29
CA GLU A 27 -4.90 -8.45 8.05
C GLU A 27 -5.70 -7.16 7.76
N GLU A 28 -5.03 -6.01 7.70
CA GLU A 28 -5.69 -4.71 7.51
C GLU A 28 -5.96 -4.37 6.04
N HIS A 29 -5.16 -4.88 5.11
CA HIS A 29 -5.11 -4.41 3.73
C HIS A 29 -5.14 -5.52 2.66
N GLU A 30 -5.46 -6.76 3.00
CA GLU A 30 -5.63 -7.86 2.02
C GLU A 30 -6.56 -7.48 0.86
N ASN A 31 -7.65 -6.75 1.16
CA ASN A 31 -8.63 -6.26 0.18
C ASN A 31 -8.42 -4.79 -0.20
N GLY A 32 -7.21 -4.24 0.01
CA GLY A 32 -6.90 -2.82 -0.23
C GLY A 32 -7.13 -2.38 -1.67
N ALA A 33 -6.78 -3.24 -2.63
CA ALA A 33 -7.01 -3.02 -4.07
C ALA A 33 -8.50 -2.86 -4.40
N ASP A 34 -9.33 -3.80 -3.93
CA ASP A 34 -10.78 -3.76 -4.13
C ASP A 34 -11.41 -2.56 -3.42
N LYS A 35 -10.95 -2.25 -2.20
CA LYS A 35 -11.41 -1.07 -1.46
C LYS A 35 -11.15 0.21 -2.25
N ILE A 36 -9.94 0.44 -2.75
CA ILE A 36 -9.60 1.62 -3.55
C ILE A 36 -10.48 1.70 -4.81
N GLN A 37 -10.68 0.58 -5.50
CA GLN A 37 -11.50 0.52 -6.69
C GLN A 37 -12.97 0.88 -6.40
N SER A 38 -13.55 0.38 -5.30
CA SER A 38 -14.92 0.68 -4.89
C SER A 38 -15.08 2.15 -4.55
N LEU A 39 -14.19 2.68 -3.70
CA LEU A 39 -14.21 4.08 -3.28
C LEU A 39 -14.11 5.04 -4.47
N TYR A 40 -13.29 4.69 -5.46
CA TYR A 40 -13.20 5.48 -6.69
C TYR A 40 -14.50 5.46 -7.50
N ASN A 41 -15.11 4.27 -7.67
CA ASN A 41 -16.36 4.12 -8.43
C ASN A 41 -17.55 4.82 -7.74
N GLU A 42 -17.58 4.79 -6.42
CA GLU A 42 -18.59 5.45 -5.57
C GLU A 42 -18.35 6.96 -5.43
N GLN A 43 -17.22 7.48 -5.94
CA GLN A 43 -16.78 8.86 -5.75
C GLN A 43 -16.66 9.27 -4.28
N ASN A 44 -16.31 8.31 -3.43
CA ASN A 44 -16.16 8.54 -1.99
C ASN A 44 -14.75 9.07 -1.69
N TRP A 45 -14.51 10.33 -2.07
CA TRP A 45 -13.20 10.98 -1.97
C TRP A 45 -12.70 11.13 -0.54
N SER A 46 -13.60 11.34 0.42
CA SER A 46 -13.23 11.45 1.83
C SER A 46 -12.62 10.15 2.36
N GLU A 47 -13.22 9.01 2.06
CA GLU A 47 -12.70 7.72 2.52
C GLU A 47 -11.49 7.27 1.68
N LEU A 48 -11.45 7.65 0.39
CA LEU A 48 -10.29 7.41 -0.46
C LEU A 48 -9.06 8.19 0.02
N PHE A 49 -9.24 9.43 0.50
CA PHE A 49 -8.19 10.23 1.13
C PHE A 49 -7.57 9.50 2.34
N ILE A 50 -8.42 9.01 3.26
CA ILE A 50 -7.97 8.32 4.48
C ILE A 50 -7.24 7.02 4.11
N THR A 51 -7.83 6.25 3.18
CA THR A 51 -7.25 4.99 2.71
C THR A 51 -5.89 5.23 2.04
N ALA A 52 -5.78 6.26 1.19
CA ALA A 52 -4.53 6.61 0.53
C ALA A 52 -3.45 7.03 1.54
N HIS A 53 -3.82 7.84 2.54
CA HIS A 53 -2.90 8.26 3.60
C HIS A 53 -2.34 7.07 4.41
N SER A 54 -3.21 6.14 4.82
CA SER A 54 -2.83 4.94 5.58
C SER A 54 -1.86 4.06 4.79
N LEU A 55 -2.23 3.72 3.55
CA LEU A 55 -1.39 2.88 2.69
C LEU A 55 -0.05 3.54 2.40
N LYS A 56 -0.02 4.85 2.18
CA LYS A 56 1.21 5.59 1.93
C LYS A 56 2.19 5.44 3.10
N GLY A 57 1.70 5.59 4.33
CA GLY A 57 2.53 5.46 5.53
C GLY A 57 3.18 4.08 5.66
N ILE A 58 2.40 3.02 5.45
CA ILE A 58 2.90 1.65 5.58
C ILE A 58 3.83 1.30 4.41
N LEU A 59 3.44 1.59 3.16
CA LEU A 59 4.28 1.27 2.00
C LEU A 59 5.62 2.02 2.00
N ALA A 60 5.65 3.26 2.54
CA ALA A 60 6.90 3.98 2.72
C ALA A 60 7.85 3.25 3.68
N SER A 61 7.33 2.59 4.72
CA SER A 61 8.14 1.77 5.64
C SER A 61 8.68 0.49 4.97
N PHE A 62 8.04 0.04 3.89
CA PHE A 62 8.52 -1.09 3.07
C PHE A 62 9.57 -0.67 2.02
N GLY A 63 10.01 0.59 2.06
CA GLY A 63 10.90 1.17 1.06
C GLY A 63 10.26 1.32 -0.32
N GLU A 64 8.94 1.14 -0.43
CA GLU A 64 8.26 1.32 -1.69
C GLU A 64 8.08 2.82 -1.99
N THR A 65 8.50 3.23 -3.18
CA THR A 65 8.51 4.65 -3.58
C THR A 65 7.45 4.95 -4.63
N LYS A 66 7.24 4.04 -5.58
CA LYS A 66 6.34 4.29 -6.72
C LYS A 66 4.89 4.36 -6.29
N ALA A 67 4.41 3.37 -5.55
CA ALA A 67 3.05 3.39 -5.03
C ALA A 67 2.83 4.58 -4.07
N VAL A 68 3.84 4.93 -3.26
CA VAL A 68 3.81 6.08 -2.34
C VAL A 68 3.61 7.40 -3.08
N ASP A 69 4.34 7.63 -4.18
CA ASP A 69 4.19 8.82 -5.00
C ASP A 69 2.77 8.94 -5.58
N LYS A 70 2.18 7.81 -6.01
CA LYS A 70 0.81 7.80 -6.54
C LYS A 70 -0.25 7.98 -5.47
N LEU A 71 -0.05 7.37 -4.31
CA LEU A 71 -0.91 7.55 -3.15
C LEU A 71 -0.89 9.01 -2.67
N GLU A 72 0.26 9.69 -2.72
CA GLU A 72 0.35 11.12 -2.42
C GLU A 72 -0.42 11.98 -3.43
N ALA A 73 -0.35 11.65 -4.72
CA ALA A 73 -1.13 12.33 -5.76
C ALA A 73 -2.65 12.15 -5.55
N ILE A 74 -3.09 10.91 -5.25
CA ILE A 74 -4.49 10.60 -4.94
C ILE A 74 -4.94 11.34 -3.67
N GLU A 75 -4.14 11.30 -2.60
CA GLU A 75 -4.40 12.00 -1.35
C GLU A 75 -4.55 13.51 -1.58
N THR A 76 -3.68 14.11 -2.39
CA THR A 76 -3.72 15.54 -2.69
C THR A 76 -4.98 15.93 -3.46
N ALA A 77 -5.36 15.16 -4.48
CA ALA A 77 -6.58 15.43 -5.25
C ALA A 77 -7.85 15.27 -4.39
N THR A 78 -7.94 14.15 -3.66
CA THR A 78 -9.12 13.83 -2.85
C THR A 78 -9.30 14.75 -1.65
N ARG A 79 -8.21 15.33 -1.10
CA ARG A 79 -8.28 16.36 -0.05
C ARG A 79 -9.08 17.59 -0.49
N GLY A 80 -9.03 17.95 -1.78
CA GLY A 80 -9.81 19.04 -2.36
C GLY A 80 -11.24 18.64 -2.76
N GLY A 81 -11.59 17.36 -2.65
CA GLY A 81 -12.81 16.79 -3.22
C GLY A 81 -12.74 16.60 -4.74
N ASP A 82 -11.55 16.73 -5.33
CA ASP A 82 -11.33 16.54 -6.76
C ASP A 82 -11.22 15.06 -7.11
N THR A 83 -11.59 14.72 -8.33
CA THR A 83 -11.44 13.36 -8.86
C THR A 83 -9.96 13.06 -9.11
N PRO A 84 -9.37 12.04 -8.46
CA PRO A 84 -7.98 11.65 -8.72
C PRO A 84 -7.85 11.06 -10.13
N GLN A 85 -6.63 11.03 -10.66
CA GLN A 85 -6.40 10.47 -11.99
C GLN A 85 -6.62 8.95 -11.98
N LEU A 86 -7.45 8.45 -12.91
CA LEU A 86 -7.73 7.02 -13.03
C LEU A 86 -6.43 6.20 -13.21
N ALA A 87 -5.44 6.73 -13.93
CA ALA A 87 -4.16 6.07 -14.11
C ALA A 87 -3.41 5.86 -12.79
N ASP A 88 -3.47 6.82 -11.86
CA ASP A 88 -2.83 6.68 -10.55
C ASP A 88 -3.57 5.64 -9.69
N ILE A 89 -4.90 5.59 -9.77
CA ILE A 89 -5.73 4.58 -9.10
C ILE A 89 -5.40 3.17 -9.59
N GLN A 90 -5.38 2.98 -10.91
CA GLN A 90 -5.06 1.69 -11.52
C GLN A 90 -3.63 1.26 -11.20
N PHE A 91 -2.68 2.20 -11.17
CA PHE A 91 -1.31 1.92 -10.81
C PHE A 91 -1.20 1.42 -9.36
N VAL A 92 -1.83 2.11 -8.40
CA VAL A 92 -1.82 1.69 -6.99
C VAL A 92 -2.47 0.31 -6.83
N ILE A 93 -3.60 0.04 -7.49
CA ILE A 93 -4.25 -1.28 -7.46
C ILE A 93 -3.29 -2.38 -7.92
N GLN A 94 -2.58 -2.15 -9.04
CA GLN A 94 -1.61 -3.11 -9.56
C GLN A 94 -0.44 -3.33 -8.59
N GLU A 95 0.13 -2.25 -8.04
CA GLU A 95 1.25 -2.35 -7.10
C GLU A 95 0.86 -3.03 -5.79
N LEU A 96 -0.37 -2.81 -5.28
CA LEU A 96 -0.86 -3.51 -4.09
C LEU A 96 -0.94 -5.02 -4.29
N GLU A 97 -1.39 -5.48 -5.45
CA GLU A 97 -1.39 -6.91 -5.78
C GLU A 97 0.03 -7.49 -5.88
N VAL A 98 0.97 -6.74 -6.45
CA VAL A 98 2.38 -7.15 -6.49
C VAL A 98 2.97 -7.24 -5.08
N ILE A 99 2.75 -6.22 -4.25
CA ILE A 99 3.22 -6.18 -2.85
C ILE A 99 2.63 -7.35 -2.06
N LYS A 100 1.33 -7.62 -2.22
CA LYS A 100 0.64 -8.76 -1.59
C LYS A 100 1.30 -10.09 -1.96
N ASN A 101 1.62 -10.28 -3.23
CA ASN A 101 2.32 -11.49 -3.68
C ASN A 101 3.72 -11.59 -3.09
N GLN A 102 4.50 -10.50 -3.05
CA GLN A 102 5.83 -10.49 -2.44
C GLN A 102 5.79 -10.83 -0.94
N ILE A 103 4.78 -10.33 -0.22
CA ILE A 103 4.57 -10.64 1.19
C ILE A 103 4.25 -12.13 1.39
N ASN A 104 3.32 -12.66 0.60
CA ASN A 104 2.95 -14.09 0.67
C ASN A 104 4.14 -15.00 0.35
N GLU A 105 4.94 -14.66 -0.66
CA GLU A 105 6.16 -15.40 -1.01
C GLU A 105 7.19 -15.36 0.13
N TYR A 106 7.40 -14.19 0.74
CA TYR A 106 8.29 -14.03 1.88
C TYR A 106 7.84 -14.87 3.08
N LEU A 107 6.57 -14.75 3.49
CA LEU A 107 6.03 -15.49 4.64
C LEU A 107 6.06 -17.01 4.40
N ALA A 108 5.79 -17.46 3.18
CA ALA A 108 5.88 -18.87 2.82
C ALA A 108 7.33 -19.41 2.87
N SER A 109 8.33 -18.57 2.63
CA SER A 109 9.75 -18.96 2.70
C SER A 109 10.29 -19.12 4.12
N MET A 110 9.55 -18.62 5.13
CA MET A 110 9.90 -18.75 6.55
C MET A 110 9.44 -20.08 7.17
N VAL A 111 8.67 -20.89 6.43
CA VAL A 111 8.08 -22.17 6.89
C VAL A 111 8.99 -23.36 6.60
#